data_AF-A0A8J3A1B1-F1
#
_entry.id   AF-A0A8J3A1B1-F1
#
_cell.length_a   1.000
_cell.length_b   1.000
_cell.length_c   1.000
_cell.angle_alpha   90.00
_cell.angle_beta   90.00
_cell.angle_gamma   90.00
#
_symmetry.space_group_name_H-M   'P 1'
#
loop_
_entity.id
_entity.type
_entity.pdbx_description
1 polymer ?
#
loop_
_entity_poly.entity_id
_entity_poly.type
_entity_poly.pdbx_seq_one_letter_code
_entity_poly.pdbx_strand_id
1 'polypeptide(L)'
;MTNIFKTSIATLAILAGTTLLAAHAQVPTDGELGFQAAATPLAEEVHRFHNVVLLPIITFISLFVLGLLIWVILRYNRRANPVARKFSHNTTVEVLWTLIPIFILAYIAVFSFDLLYKEDVLPDGQKVSYVSDGTSTAYAFENDFQQDRMVTQSRHMEVYVTSPAGERTRLASDAYSLEGLGTPEVLVSLESAPAAGSEITVVGGRSRIGRGKFLDLFGEDNSEIATRPTLTIKATGYQWGWNYAYPDYGDFEFDALLAQKDDLEDSSLYLLAATNDIVVPAGETVRIITTARDVIHSWAMPAFTLKIDAVPGRLNETWFRAPSTPGTTYYGQCSEICGKDHAYMPIGLRVVSDAEFEAWVDEQRALAGMDPYFDNETRLADAADSSDAAQ
;
A
#
# COMPACT_ATOMS: atom_id res chain seq x y z
N MET A 1 -58.88 23.90 -50.70
CA MET A 1 -58.48 24.89 -49.69
C MET A 1 -57.17 24.42 -49.08
N THR A 2 -56.08 25.19 -49.30
CA THR A 2 -54.82 25.33 -48.52
C THR A 2 -54.00 24.07 -48.18
N ASN A 3 -52.80 23.84 -48.74
CA ASN A 3 -51.47 24.44 -48.40
C ASN A 3 -51.06 24.17 -46.91
N ILE A 4 -49.85 23.76 -46.48
CA ILE A 4 -48.47 23.81 -46.98
C ILE A 4 -47.56 22.97 -46.02
N PHE A 5 -46.48 22.40 -46.57
CA PHE A 5 -45.20 21.96 -45.95
C PHE A 5 -44.82 22.46 -44.51
N LYS A 6 -44.14 21.61 -43.69
CA LYS A 6 -42.73 21.78 -43.21
C LYS A 6 -42.31 20.93 -41.97
N THR A 7 -41.23 20.16 -42.16
CA THR A 7 -40.00 19.97 -41.34
C THR A 7 -40.01 19.53 -39.86
N SER A 8 -39.32 18.39 -39.64
CA SER A 8 -38.29 18.05 -38.63
C SER A 8 -38.18 18.82 -37.31
N ILE A 9 -38.20 18.08 -36.19
CA ILE A 9 -37.27 18.26 -35.07
C ILE A 9 -36.87 16.87 -34.56
N ALA A 10 -35.60 16.51 -34.76
CA ALA A 10 -34.95 15.39 -34.09
C ALA A 10 -34.65 15.81 -32.64
N THR A 11 -35.16 15.07 -31.67
CA THR A 11 -34.79 15.26 -30.26
C THR A 11 -33.55 14.43 -30.00
N LEU A 12 -32.40 15.11 -30.03
CA LEU A 12 -31.11 14.58 -29.60
C LEU A 12 -31.16 14.52 -28.06
N ALA A 13 -31.37 13.33 -27.50
CA ALA A 13 -31.13 13.11 -26.08
C ALA A 13 -29.61 13.11 -25.88
N ILE A 14 -29.11 14.15 -25.22
CA ILE A 14 -27.72 14.24 -24.77
C ILE A 14 -27.56 13.15 -23.71
N LEU A 15 -26.94 12.04 -24.09
CA LEU A 15 -26.44 11.04 -23.16
C LEU A 15 -25.20 11.65 -22.51
N ALA A 16 -25.35 12.22 -21.32
CA ALA A 16 -24.20 12.54 -20.47
C ALA A 16 -23.52 11.22 -20.11
N GLY A 17 -22.46 10.89 -20.85
CA GLY A 17 -21.63 9.73 -20.59
C GLY A 17 -20.80 9.98 -19.34
N THR A 18 -21.32 9.61 -18.18
CA THR A 18 -20.46 9.22 -17.06
C THR A 18 -19.77 7.93 -17.48
N THR A 19 -18.50 8.00 -17.84
CA THR A 19 -17.64 6.81 -17.91
C THR A 19 -17.54 6.25 -16.51
N LEU A 20 -18.43 5.30 -16.18
CA LEU A 20 -18.19 4.35 -15.10
C LEU A 20 -16.89 3.63 -15.46
N LEU A 21 -15.78 3.99 -14.82
CA LEU A 21 -14.65 3.07 -14.73
C LEU A 21 -15.21 1.81 -14.10
N ALA A 22 -15.21 0.70 -14.86
CA ALA A 22 -15.60 -0.59 -14.31
C ALA A 22 -14.73 -0.85 -13.07
N ALA A 23 -15.36 -1.05 -11.91
CA ALA A 23 -14.66 -1.40 -10.69
C ALA A 23 -13.88 -2.69 -10.94
N HIS A 24 -12.55 -2.61 -10.89
CA HIS A 24 -11.70 -3.77 -11.04
C HIS A 24 -11.61 -4.47 -9.69
N ALA A 25 -11.74 -5.80 -9.66
CA ALA A 25 -11.55 -6.60 -8.47
C ALA A 25 -10.21 -7.33 -8.56
N GLN A 26 -9.35 -7.18 -7.56
CA GLN A 26 -8.15 -8.01 -7.43
C GLN A 26 -8.45 -9.22 -6.55
N VAL A 27 -8.49 -10.40 -7.18
CA VAL A 27 -8.87 -11.68 -6.59
C VAL A 27 -7.80 -12.75 -6.83
N PRO A 28 -7.75 -13.82 -6.02
CA PRO A 28 -6.91 -14.98 -6.35
C PRO A 28 -7.32 -15.58 -7.70
N THR A 29 -6.33 -16.01 -8.49
CA THR A 29 -6.58 -16.66 -9.78
C THR A 29 -6.37 -18.18 -9.70
N ASP A 30 -7.25 -18.96 -10.33
CA ASP A 30 -7.19 -20.42 -10.28
C ASP A 30 -5.89 -20.95 -10.92
N GLY A 31 -5.21 -21.86 -10.21
CA GLY A 31 -3.94 -22.43 -10.63
C GLY A 31 -2.71 -21.52 -10.50
N GLU A 32 -2.85 -20.33 -9.94
CA GLU A 32 -1.72 -19.44 -9.67
C GLU A 32 -0.80 -20.01 -8.59
N LEU A 33 0.51 -19.97 -8.85
CA LEU A 33 1.54 -20.54 -7.96
C LEU A 33 2.27 -19.47 -7.13
N GLY A 34 2.09 -18.19 -7.47
CA GLY A 34 2.75 -17.05 -6.84
C GLY A 34 1.86 -16.33 -5.84
N PHE A 35 2.31 -15.16 -5.41
CA PHE A 35 1.44 -14.20 -4.73
C PHE A 35 0.46 -13.58 -5.70
N GLN A 36 -0.65 -13.05 -5.18
CA GLN A 36 -1.45 -12.07 -5.91
C GLN A 36 -0.57 -10.87 -6.33
N ALA A 37 -1.01 -10.05 -7.28
CA ALA A 37 -0.26 -8.86 -7.66
C ALA A 37 -0.01 -7.93 -6.46
N ALA A 38 1.21 -7.41 -6.31
CA ALA A 38 1.50 -6.42 -5.28
C ALA A 38 0.75 -5.12 -5.62
N ALA A 39 0.04 -4.58 -4.63
CA ALA A 39 -0.74 -3.36 -4.79
C ALA A 39 -0.24 -2.20 -3.92
N THR A 40 0.73 -2.45 -3.05
CA THR A 40 1.37 -1.42 -2.21
C THR A 40 2.89 -1.46 -2.39
N PRO A 41 3.59 -0.34 -2.12
CA PRO A 41 5.05 -0.31 -2.18
C PRO A 41 5.72 -1.36 -1.27
N LEU A 42 5.17 -1.59 -0.07
CA LEU A 42 5.65 -2.63 0.84
C LEU A 42 5.46 -4.04 0.24
N ALA A 43 4.31 -4.32 -0.38
CA ALA A 43 4.07 -5.60 -1.04
C ALA A 43 5.06 -5.90 -2.17
N GLU A 44 5.44 -4.88 -2.94
CA GLU A 44 6.47 -5.03 -3.98
C GLU A 44 7.84 -5.38 -3.38
N GLU A 45 8.19 -4.82 -2.23
CA GLU A 45 9.43 -5.14 -1.51
C GLU A 45 9.39 -6.57 -0.93
N VAL A 46 8.27 -6.98 -0.33
CA VAL A 46 8.05 -8.35 0.16
C VAL A 46 8.16 -9.38 -0.97
N HIS A 47 7.44 -9.17 -2.08
CA HIS A 47 7.46 -10.08 -3.22
C HIS A 47 8.86 -10.22 -3.81
N ARG A 48 9.62 -9.13 -3.86
CA ARG A 48 11.00 -9.14 -4.34
C ARG A 48 11.94 -9.85 -3.39
N PHE A 49 11.86 -9.57 -2.09
CA PHE A 49 12.65 -10.29 -1.08
C PHE A 49 12.39 -11.79 -1.19
N HIS A 50 11.12 -12.20 -1.31
CA HIS A 50 10.75 -13.59 -1.52
C HIS A 50 11.29 -14.15 -2.85
N ASN A 51 10.98 -13.52 -3.99
CA ASN A 51 11.24 -14.10 -5.32
C ASN A 51 12.70 -13.99 -5.77
N VAL A 52 13.39 -12.92 -5.38
CA VAL A 52 14.76 -12.61 -5.87
C VAL A 52 15.83 -13.01 -4.86
N VAL A 53 15.54 -12.94 -3.56
CA VAL A 53 16.51 -13.29 -2.51
C VAL A 53 16.24 -14.68 -1.94
N LEU A 54 15.06 -14.90 -1.35
CA LEU A 54 14.78 -16.11 -0.57
C LEU A 54 14.61 -17.36 -1.45
N LEU A 55 13.72 -17.32 -2.44
CA LEU A 55 13.38 -18.47 -3.29
C LEU A 55 14.61 -19.06 -4.01
N PRO A 56 15.49 -18.28 -4.66
CA PRO A 56 16.66 -18.84 -5.33
C PRO A 56 17.62 -19.51 -4.36
N ILE A 57 17.84 -18.93 -3.18
CA ILE A 57 18.72 -19.49 -2.15
C ILE A 57 18.19 -20.84 -1.67
N ILE A 58 16.93 -20.91 -1.23
CA ILE A 58 16.36 -22.15 -0.69
C ILE A 58 16.22 -23.23 -1.77
N THR A 59 15.94 -22.82 -3.02
CA THR A 59 15.87 -23.74 -4.17
C THR A 59 17.25 -24.35 -4.45
N PHE A 60 18.30 -23.53 -4.48
CA PHE A 60 19.66 -24.02 -4.68
C PHE A 60 20.09 -24.98 -3.56
N ILE A 61 19.84 -24.63 -2.29
CA ILE A 61 20.15 -25.50 -1.15
C ILE A 61 19.38 -26.83 -1.27
N SER A 62 18.10 -26.77 -1.60
CA SER A 62 17.26 -27.97 -1.74
C SER A 62 17.75 -28.88 -2.87
N LEU A 63 18.10 -28.32 -4.03
CA LEU A 63 18.65 -29.07 -5.16
C LEU A 63 20.05 -29.63 -4.84
N PHE A 64 20.88 -28.89 -4.10
CA PHE A 64 22.18 -29.36 -3.65
C PHE A 64 22.04 -30.57 -2.71
N VAL A 65 21.17 -30.48 -1.70
CA VAL A 65 20.90 -31.58 -0.78
C VAL A 65 20.30 -32.77 -1.53
N LEU A 66 19.32 -32.54 -2.41
CA LEU A 66 18.74 -33.58 -3.25
C LEU A 66 19.80 -34.27 -4.13
N GLY A 67 20.70 -33.49 -4.75
CA GLY A 67 21.80 -34.00 -5.54
C GLY A 67 22.76 -34.88 -4.73
N LEU A 68 23.11 -34.46 -3.52
CA LEU A 68 23.92 -35.27 -2.59
C LEU A 68 23.21 -36.56 -2.21
N LEU A 69 21.90 -36.52 -1.92
CA LEU A 69 21.11 -37.71 -1.59
C LEU A 69 21.06 -38.67 -2.78
N ILE A 70 20.78 -38.19 -3.99
CA ILE A 70 20.80 -39.00 -5.21
C ILE A 70 22.18 -39.61 -5.42
N TRP A 71 23.25 -38.83 -5.24
CA TRP A 71 24.61 -39.33 -5.35
C TRP A 71 24.89 -40.43 -4.33
N VAL A 72 24.47 -40.28 -3.07
CA VAL A 72 24.64 -41.30 -2.03
C VAL A 72 23.86 -42.58 -2.38
N ILE A 73 22.61 -42.45 -2.83
CA ILE A 73 21.75 -43.56 -3.25
C ILE A 73 22.39 -44.36 -4.39
N LEU A 74 22.92 -43.68 -5.40
CA LEU A 74 23.50 -44.33 -6.58
C LEU A 74 24.91 -44.87 -6.32
N ARG A 75 25.75 -44.11 -5.62
CA ARG A 75 27.18 -44.40 -5.47
C ARG A 75 27.50 -45.32 -4.30
N TYR A 76 26.74 -45.23 -3.20
CA TYR A 76 27.04 -45.92 -1.94
C TYR A 76 25.99 -46.95 -1.52
N ASN A 77 25.08 -47.34 -2.42
CA ASN A 77 24.25 -48.53 -2.17
C ASN A 77 25.10 -49.81 -2.04
N ARG A 78 24.51 -50.85 -1.43
CA ARG A 78 25.19 -52.12 -1.15
C ARG A 78 25.79 -52.81 -2.37
N ARG A 79 25.21 -52.60 -3.57
CA ARG A 79 25.71 -53.19 -4.81
C ARG A 79 26.95 -52.47 -5.33
N ALA A 80 26.94 -51.14 -5.33
CA ALA A 80 28.02 -50.29 -5.84
C ALA A 80 29.16 -50.03 -4.82
N ASN A 81 28.88 -50.19 -3.52
CA ASN A 81 29.85 -50.03 -2.44
C ASN A 81 29.72 -51.15 -1.40
N PRO A 82 30.17 -52.39 -1.69
CA PRO A 82 29.97 -53.55 -0.82
C PRO A 82 30.69 -53.48 0.55
N VAL A 83 31.79 -52.73 0.63
CA VAL A 83 32.56 -52.53 1.87
C VAL A 83 32.57 -51.03 2.20
N ALA A 84 31.90 -50.65 3.29
CA ALA A 84 31.84 -49.26 3.72
C ALA A 84 33.20 -48.78 4.26
N ARG A 85 33.59 -47.56 3.88
CA ARG A 85 34.73 -46.87 4.50
C ARG A 85 34.39 -46.53 5.94
N LYS A 86 35.40 -46.59 6.81
CA LYS A 86 35.27 -46.31 8.26
C LYS A 86 35.95 -44.98 8.57
N PHE A 87 35.18 -43.91 8.58
CA PHE A 87 35.57 -42.61 9.13
C PHE A 87 34.37 -42.09 9.91
N SER A 88 34.60 -41.32 10.97
CA SER A 88 33.55 -40.82 11.86
C SER A 88 33.41 -39.30 11.87
N HIS A 89 34.45 -38.57 11.46
CA HIS A 89 34.47 -37.11 11.50
C HIS A 89 35.45 -36.56 10.45
N ASN A 90 35.27 -35.29 10.10
CA ASN A 90 36.23 -34.51 9.31
C ASN A 90 36.05 -33.04 9.68
N THR A 91 36.96 -32.53 10.51
CA THR A 91 36.91 -31.16 11.05
C THR A 91 36.81 -30.10 9.95
N THR A 92 37.49 -30.28 8.81
CA THR A 92 37.43 -29.30 7.72
C THR A 92 36.03 -29.21 7.12
N VAL A 93 35.39 -30.35 6.87
CA VAL A 93 34.02 -30.38 6.30
C VAL A 93 33.01 -29.86 7.33
N GLU A 94 33.20 -30.21 8.61
CA GLU A 94 32.41 -29.71 9.73
C GLU A 94 32.44 -28.19 9.84
N VAL A 95 33.61 -27.58 9.74
CA VAL A 95 33.77 -26.12 9.73
C VAL A 95 33.07 -25.51 8.52
N LEU A 96 33.20 -26.10 7.32
CA LEU A 96 32.59 -25.57 6.10
C LEU A 96 31.06 -25.57 6.17
N TRP A 97 30.41 -26.69 6.53
CA TRP A 97 28.94 -26.73 6.62
C TRP A 97 28.38 -25.93 7.79
N THR A 98 29.23 -25.47 8.72
CA THR A 98 28.81 -24.61 9.82
C THR A 98 28.90 -23.14 9.40
N LEU A 99 30.02 -22.73 8.80
CA LEU A 99 30.23 -21.35 8.39
C LEU A 99 29.38 -20.94 7.17
N ILE A 100 29.20 -21.84 6.19
CA ILE A 100 28.44 -21.51 4.97
C ILE A 100 26.99 -21.11 5.31
N PRO A 101 26.21 -21.88 6.10
CA PRO A 101 24.87 -21.46 6.53
C PRO A 101 24.86 -20.15 7.32
N ILE A 102 25.85 -19.90 8.18
CA ILE A 102 25.94 -18.64 8.93
C ILE A 102 26.05 -17.44 7.97
N PHE A 103 26.91 -17.52 6.95
CA PHE A 103 27.04 -16.44 5.97
C PHE A 103 25.79 -16.29 5.08
N ILE A 104 25.12 -17.40 4.73
CA ILE A 104 23.84 -17.35 4.00
C ILE A 104 22.77 -16.64 4.84
N LEU A 105 22.64 -16.98 6.12
CA LEU A 105 21.67 -16.34 7.01
C LEU A 105 22.00 -14.86 7.24
N ALA A 106 23.28 -14.51 7.43
CA ALA A 106 23.71 -13.12 7.56
C ALA A 106 23.37 -12.31 6.30
N TYR A 107 23.56 -12.88 5.11
CA TYR A 107 23.16 -12.25 3.85
C TYR A 107 21.64 -12.01 3.77
N ILE A 108 20.81 -13.02 4.06
CA ILE A 108 19.34 -12.89 4.08
C ILE A 108 18.90 -11.82 5.07
N ALA A 109 19.52 -11.78 6.25
CA ALA A 109 19.17 -10.86 7.34
C ALA A 109 19.32 -9.38 6.96
N VAL A 110 20.32 -9.02 6.14
CA VAL A 110 20.52 -7.63 5.69
C VAL A 110 19.30 -7.09 4.94
N PHE A 111 18.67 -7.90 4.09
CA PHE A 111 17.46 -7.51 3.36
C PHE A 111 16.22 -7.60 4.24
N SER A 112 16.14 -8.64 5.08
CA SER A 112 14.97 -8.89 5.93
C SER A 112 14.76 -7.82 6.99
N PHE A 113 15.83 -7.33 7.64
CA PHE A 113 15.69 -6.34 8.71
C PHE A 113 15.29 -4.95 8.21
N ASP A 114 15.77 -4.53 7.03
CA ASP A 114 15.34 -3.28 6.42
C ASP A 114 13.83 -3.30 6.11
N LEU A 115 13.37 -4.39 5.48
CA LEU A 115 11.95 -4.58 5.18
C LEU A 115 11.09 -4.66 6.45
N LEU A 116 11.52 -5.43 7.44
CA LEU A 116 10.82 -5.54 8.72
C LEU A 116 10.64 -4.18 9.39
N TYR A 117 11.66 -3.32 9.36
CA TYR A 117 11.57 -1.98 9.95
C TYR A 117 10.56 -1.10 9.21
N LYS A 118 10.47 -1.22 7.88
CA LYS A 118 9.47 -0.48 7.08
C LYS A 118 8.04 -0.96 7.35
N GLU A 119 7.85 -2.25 7.61
CA GLU A 119 6.54 -2.82 7.94
C GLU A 119 6.08 -2.44 9.37
N ASP A 120 6.99 -2.50 10.34
CA ASP A 120 6.66 -2.35 11.76
C ASP A 120 6.57 -0.87 12.21
N VAL A 121 7.39 0.00 11.61
CA VAL A 121 7.43 1.41 12.01
C VAL A 121 6.47 2.25 11.18
N LEU A 122 5.52 2.88 11.87
CA LEU A 122 4.64 3.85 11.24
C LEU A 122 5.45 4.98 10.57
N PRO A 123 5.06 5.39 9.36
CA PRO A 123 5.75 6.45 8.65
C PRO A 123 5.56 7.79 9.36
N ASP A 124 6.60 8.63 9.33
CA ASP A 124 6.59 9.93 9.98
C ASP A 124 6.53 11.11 9.01
N GLY A 125 6.67 10.87 7.71
CA GLY A 125 6.88 11.93 6.73
C GLY A 125 5.76 12.97 6.72
N GLN A 126 6.14 14.23 6.62
CA GLN A 126 5.21 15.35 6.51
C GLN A 126 5.30 15.94 5.12
N LYS A 127 4.13 16.30 4.59
CA LYS A 127 3.96 16.92 3.28
C LYS A 127 3.44 18.34 3.48
N VAL A 128 4.07 19.31 2.81
CA VAL A 128 3.58 20.69 2.71
C VAL A 128 3.51 21.06 1.23
N SER A 129 2.36 21.58 0.82
CA SER A 129 2.13 22.03 -0.55
C SER A 129 2.03 23.55 -0.64
N TYR A 130 2.55 24.09 -1.74
CA TYR A 130 2.51 25.50 -2.09
C TYR A 130 2.01 25.66 -3.52
N VAL A 131 1.30 26.75 -3.82
CA VAL A 131 0.97 27.14 -5.20
C VAL A 131 1.99 28.16 -5.67
N SER A 132 2.64 27.91 -6.80
CA SER A 132 3.63 28.82 -7.36
C SER A 132 2.99 30.09 -7.91
N ASP A 133 3.60 31.23 -7.61
CA ASP A 133 3.26 32.54 -8.20
C ASP A 133 4.06 32.83 -9.49
N GLY A 134 4.97 31.93 -9.91
CA GLY A 134 5.85 32.14 -11.07
C GLY A 134 7.13 32.91 -10.78
N THR A 135 7.37 33.32 -9.52
CA THR A 135 8.50 34.17 -9.13
C THR A 135 9.24 33.68 -7.89
N SER A 136 8.53 33.04 -6.95
CA SER A 136 9.06 32.54 -5.69
C SER A 136 9.88 31.27 -5.92
N THR A 137 11.11 31.29 -5.41
CA THR A 137 12.03 30.14 -5.45
C THR A 137 12.25 29.49 -4.09
N ALA A 138 11.82 30.15 -3.00
CA ALA A 138 12.06 29.70 -1.64
C ALA A 138 10.77 29.29 -0.95
N TYR A 139 10.78 28.11 -0.33
CA TYR A 139 9.64 27.49 0.35
C TYR A 139 10.10 26.99 1.71
N ALA A 140 9.35 27.34 2.76
CA ALA A 140 9.64 26.83 4.09
C ALA A 140 9.19 25.38 4.22
N PHE A 141 9.73 24.65 5.17
CA PHE A 141 9.21 23.38 5.61
C PHE A 141 9.27 23.36 7.13
N GLU A 142 8.11 23.23 7.75
CA GLU A 142 8.01 23.13 9.21
C GLU A 142 8.57 21.77 9.64
N ASN A 143 9.69 21.79 10.34
CA ASN A 143 10.40 20.62 10.83
C ASN A 143 10.00 20.37 12.30
N ASP A 144 8.69 20.29 12.55
CA ASP A 144 8.08 20.22 13.89
C ASP A 144 8.06 18.80 14.49
N PHE A 145 8.81 17.88 13.88
CA PHE A 145 9.06 16.54 14.40
C PHE A 145 9.57 16.57 15.84
N GLN A 146 9.37 15.47 16.58
CA GLN A 146 10.06 15.27 17.85
C GLN A 146 11.57 15.46 17.67
N GLN A 147 12.24 15.99 18.70
CA GLN A 147 13.63 16.47 18.59
C GLN A 147 14.61 15.41 18.05
N ASP A 148 14.38 14.13 18.35
CA ASP A 148 15.17 12.99 17.88
C ASP A 148 14.83 12.58 16.43
N ARG A 149 13.71 13.03 15.87
CA ARG A 149 13.16 12.72 14.54
C ARG A 149 13.27 13.84 13.51
N MET A 150 13.63 15.07 13.92
CA MET A 150 13.83 16.21 13.01
C MET A 150 14.69 15.83 11.78
N VAL A 151 14.34 16.43 10.64
CA VAL A 151 15.10 16.29 9.40
C VAL A 151 16.45 16.99 9.59
N THR A 152 17.53 16.19 9.56
CA THR A 152 18.92 16.66 9.76
C THR A 152 19.81 16.38 8.56
N GLN A 153 19.32 15.65 7.56
CA GLN A 153 20.10 15.23 6.39
C GLN A 153 19.28 15.47 5.12
N SER A 154 19.93 15.87 4.04
CA SER A 154 19.27 16.17 2.76
C SER A 154 18.50 14.97 2.19
N ARG A 155 18.94 13.73 2.47
CA ARG A 155 18.23 12.50 2.05
C ARG A 155 16.86 12.31 2.72
N HIS A 156 16.56 13.11 3.75
CA HIS A 156 15.27 13.14 4.46
C HIS A 156 14.36 14.26 3.94
N MET A 157 14.71 14.88 2.81
CA MET A 157 13.88 15.87 2.11
C MET A 157 13.72 15.47 0.64
N GLU A 158 12.51 15.60 0.14
CA GLU A 158 12.15 15.41 -1.26
C GLU A 158 11.27 16.56 -1.71
N VAL A 159 11.48 17.02 -2.95
CA VAL A 159 10.71 18.12 -3.52
C VAL A 159 10.12 17.66 -4.83
N TYR A 160 8.83 17.92 -5.01
CA TYR A 160 8.10 17.62 -6.23
C TYR A 160 7.50 18.90 -6.77
N VAL A 161 7.43 18.98 -8.09
CA VAL A 161 6.68 20.03 -8.80
C VAL A 161 5.63 19.34 -9.64
N THR A 162 4.37 19.69 -9.41
CA THR A 162 3.23 19.28 -10.25
C THR A 162 2.89 20.44 -11.16
N SER A 163 2.98 20.20 -12.47
CA SER A 163 2.61 21.23 -13.46
C SER A 163 1.11 21.56 -13.37
N PRO A 164 0.66 22.72 -13.91
CA PRO A 164 -0.77 23.02 -14.00
C PRO A 164 -1.57 21.98 -14.81
N ALA A 165 -0.88 21.19 -15.65
CA ALA A 165 -1.48 20.08 -16.39
C ALA A 165 -1.54 18.77 -15.58
N GLY A 166 -1.14 18.77 -14.30
CA GLY A 166 -1.19 17.62 -13.40
C GLY A 166 0.04 16.69 -13.46
N GLU A 167 1.07 17.02 -14.23
CA GLU A 167 2.28 16.18 -14.33
C GLU A 167 3.19 16.42 -13.12
N ARG A 168 3.29 15.42 -12.24
CA ARG A 168 4.14 15.47 -11.03
C ARG A 168 5.55 14.95 -11.32
N THR A 169 6.55 15.78 -11.08
CA THR A 169 7.98 15.44 -11.25
C THR A 169 8.73 15.59 -9.92
N ARG A 170 9.55 14.59 -9.57
CA ARG A 170 10.50 14.70 -8.45
C ARG A 170 11.74 15.48 -8.90
N LEU A 171 12.09 16.52 -8.16
CA LEU A 171 13.31 17.27 -8.43
C LEU A 171 14.55 16.47 -8.02
N ALA A 172 15.59 16.54 -8.84
CA ALA A 172 16.90 16.01 -8.49
C ALA A 172 17.49 16.79 -7.30
N SER A 173 18.34 16.14 -6.50
CA SER A 173 18.87 16.72 -5.26
C SER A 173 19.76 17.95 -5.47
N ASP A 174 20.26 18.17 -6.68
CA ASP A 174 21.05 19.33 -7.08
C ASP A 174 20.19 20.49 -7.61
N ALA A 175 18.91 20.25 -7.94
CA ALA A 175 17.98 21.29 -8.43
C ALA A 175 17.42 22.18 -7.30
N TYR A 176 17.76 21.90 -6.04
CA TYR A 176 17.39 22.71 -4.88
C TYR A 176 18.45 22.68 -3.78
N SER A 177 18.54 23.75 -2.99
CA SER A 177 19.34 23.82 -1.78
C SER A 177 18.47 23.76 -0.52
N LEU A 178 19.08 23.29 0.57
CA LEU A 178 18.43 23.17 1.88
C LEU A 178 19.23 23.94 2.92
N GLU A 179 18.57 24.84 3.64
CA GLU A 179 19.13 25.56 4.78
C GLU A 179 18.30 25.28 6.04
N GLY A 180 18.92 25.29 7.22
CA GLY A 180 18.19 25.02 8.47
C GLY A 180 17.93 23.53 8.77
N LEU A 181 18.72 22.61 8.20
CA LEU A 181 18.64 21.19 8.61
C LEU A 181 18.89 21.05 10.13
N GLY A 182 18.00 20.35 10.80
CA GLY A 182 18.00 20.20 12.26
C GLY A 182 17.46 21.41 13.03
N THR A 183 16.96 22.44 12.34
CA THR A 183 16.23 23.55 12.95
C THR A 183 14.72 23.41 12.73
N PRO A 184 13.86 24.11 13.51
CA PRO A 184 12.40 23.99 13.41
C PRO A 184 11.80 24.37 12.05
N GLU A 185 12.57 25.07 11.22
CA GLU A 185 12.21 25.39 9.84
C GLU A 185 13.38 25.00 8.94
N VAL A 186 13.08 24.34 7.82
CA VAL A 186 14.03 24.05 6.75
C VAL A 186 13.63 24.88 5.55
N LEU A 187 14.53 25.74 5.05
CA LEU A 187 14.29 26.51 3.85
C LEU A 187 14.72 25.72 2.62
N VAL A 188 13.79 25.50 1.70
CA VAL A 188 14.01 24.85 0.41
C VAL A 188 14.09 25.92 -0.66
N SER A 189 15.25 26.07 -1.32
CA SER A 189 15.42 27.05 -2.40
C SER A 189 15.66 26.35 -3.73
N LEU A 190 14.77 26.58 -4.69
CA LEU A 190 14.86 26.05 -6.06
C LEU A 190 15.79 26.91 -6.92
N GLU A 191 16.46 26.30 -7.89
CA GLU A 191 17.32 27.04 -8.85
C GLU A 191 16.53 28.04 -9.71
N SER A 192 15.26 27.73 -10.00
CA SER A 192 14.37 28.59 -10.78
C SER A 192 12.93 28.50 -10.27
N ALA A 193 12.17 29.56 -10.47
CA ALA A 193 10.77 29.61 -10.06
C ALA A 193 9.94 28.67 -10.94
N PRO A 194 9.12 27.77 -10.36
CA PRO A 194 8.16 26.97 -11.11
C PRO A 194 7.17 27.87 -11.84
N ALA A 195 6.51 27.36 -12.88
CA ALA A 195 5.49 28.12 -13.60
C ALA A 195 4.34 28.50 -12.66
N ALA A 196 3.78 29.71 -12.82
CA ALA A 196 2.63 30.14 -12.03
C ALA A 196 1.46 29.13 -12.13
N GLY A 197 0.86 28.80 -10.99
CA GLY A 197 -0.17 27.76 -10.87
C GLY A 197 0.35 26.33 -10.71
N SER A 198 1.68 26.09 -10.77
CA SER A 198 2.24 24.78 -10.42
C SER A 198 2.13 24.53 -8.92
N GLU A 199 1.92 23.29 -8.50
CA GLU A 199 2.01 22.89 -7.09
C GLU A 199 3.45 22.48 -6.76
N ILE A 200 4.03 23.06 -5.71
CA ILE A 200 5.29 22.60 -5.13
C ILE A 200 4.96 21.79 -3.90
N THR A 201 5.36 20.52 -3.89
CA THR A 201 5.23 19.66 -2.72
C THR A 201 6.60 19.44 -2.10
N VAL A 202 6.76 19.87 -0.85
CA VAL A 202 7.93 19.55 -0.03
C VAL A 202 7.55 18.42 0.93
N VAL A 203 8.32 17.33 0.89
CA VAL A 203 8.15 16.17 1.78
C VAL A 203 9.40 16.00 2.63
N GLY A 204 9.24 16.03 3.94
CA GLY A 204 10.32 15.77 4.90
C GLY A 204 10.00 14.56 5.76
N GLY A 205 10.97 13.71 6.06
CA GLY A 205 10.73 12.51 6.86
C GLY A 205 11.86 11.50 6.80
N ARG A 206 11.87 10.57 7.76
CA ARG A 206 12.92 9.54 7.85
C ARG A 206 12.44 8.18 7.34
N SER A 207 11.15 7.91 7.43
CA SER A 207 10.56 6.69 6.92
C SER A 207 10.57 6.70 5.40
N ARG A 208 11.14 5.65 4.80
CA ARG A 208 11.25 5.50 3.35
C ARG A 208 10.62 4.19 2.91
N ILE A 209 9.96 4.24 1.76
CA ILE A 209 9.45 3.09 1.01
C ILE A 209 10.14 3.04 -0.35
N GLY A 210 10.12 1.88 -0.99
CA GLY A 210 10.76 1.68 -2.27
C GLY A 210 12.27 1.38 -2.15
N ARG A 211 12.92 1.31 -3.30
CA ARG A 211 14.27 0.74 -3.46
C ARG A 211 15.35 1.81 -3.26
N GLY A 212 16.10 1.71 -2.17
CA GLY A 212 17.32 2.49 -1.98
C GLY A 212 18.55 1.90 -2.70
N LYS A 213 19.54 2.75 -3.04
CA LYS A 213 20.78 2.36 -3.74
C LYS A 213 21.63 1.28 -3.07
N PHE A 214 21.53 1.11 -1.75
CA PHE A 214 22.42 0.25 -0.97
C PHE A 214 22.38 -1.24 -1.39
N LEU A 215 21.28 -1.68 -2.01
CA LEU A 215 21.06 -3.08 -2.40
C LEU A 215 20.88 -3.27 -3.91
N ASP A 216 20.90 -2.19 -4.69
CA ASP A 216 20.78 -2.22 -6.13
C ASP A 216 22.13 -1.94 -6.79
N LEU A 217 22.92 -2.99 -6.98
CA LEU A 217 24.25 -2.89 -7.60
C LEU A 217 24.23 -2.22 -8.99
N PHE A 218 23.08 -2.06 -9.66
CA PHE A 218 22.96 -1.57 -11.04
C PHE A 218 21.67 -0.80 -11.40
N GLY A 219 20.86 -0.31 -10.46
CA GLY A 219 19.57 0.33 -10.77
C GLY A 219 19.31 1.68 -10.09
N GLU A 220 18.26 2.35 -10.55
CA GLU A 220 17.86 3.69 -10.14
C GLU A 220 17.16 3.67 -8.77
N ASP A 221 17.42 4.69 -7.95
CA ASP A 221 16.79 4.83 -6.63
C ASP A 221 15.34 5.30 -6.83
N ASN A 222 14.38 4.41 -6.60
CA ASN A 222 12.96 4.76 -6.63
C ASN A 222 12.38 4.87 -5.22
N SER A 223 13.22 5.00 -4.18
CA SER A 223 12.72 5.18 -2.82
C SER A 223 12.17 6.58 -2.62
N GLU A 224 11.01 6.66 -1.97
CA GLU A 224 10.33 7.89 -1.60
C GLU A 224 10.12 7.95 -0.08
N ILE A 225 9.93 9.16 0.44
CA ILE A 225 9.57 9.36 1.85
C ILE A 225 8.11 8.95 2.04
N ALA A 226 7.90 7.98 2.92
CA ALA A 226 6.56 7.57 3.32
C ALA A 226 5.98 8.65 4.24
N THR A 227 4.87 9.25 3.83
CA THR A 227 4.14 10.23 4.64
C THR A 227 3.43 9.55 5.79
N ARG A 228 3.29 10.27 6.92
CA ARG A 228 2.50 9.86 8.06
C ARG A 228 1.07 9.53 7.64
N PRO A 229 0.38 8.63 8.37
CA PRO A 229 -1.01 8.32 8.07
C PRO A 229 -1.89 9.58 8.10
N THR A 230 -2.70 9.75 7.06
CA THR A 230 -3.71 10.80 6.92
C THR A 230 -5.12 10.28 7.22
N LEU A 231 -5.29 8.96 7.12
CA LEU A 231 -6.51 8.23 7.44
C LEU A 231 -6.20 7.11 8.44
N THR A 232 -7.00 7.04 9.50
CA THR A 232 -7.04 5.93 10.46
C THR A 232 -8.33 5.17 10.30
N ILE A 233 -8.23 3.85 10.21
CA ILE A 233 -9.37 2.93 10.27
C ILE A 233 -9.16 1.98 11.43
N LYS A 234 -10.17 1.84 12.27
CA LYS A 234 -10.18 0.85 13.34
C LYS A 234 -11.01 -0.35 12.91
N ALA A 235 -10.36 -1.49 12.73
CA ALA A 235 -10.99 -2.77 12.43
C ALA A 235 -11.19 -3.60 13.70
N THR A 236 -12.45 -3.89 14.02
CA THR A 236 -12.84 -4.67 15.19
C THR A 236 -13.42 -6.01 14.76
N GLY A 237 -12.70 -7.11 15.01
CA GLY A 237 -13.17 -8.46 14.72
C GLY A 237 -14.19 -8.95 15.75
N TYR A 238 -15.23 -9.66 15.30
CA TYR A 238 -16.18 -10.38 16.14
C TYR A 238 -16.71 -11.62 15.42
N GLN A 239 -17.36 -12.54 16.13
CA GLN A 239 -17.94 -13.76 15.59
C GLN A 239 -19.29 -13.47 14.89
N TRP A 240 -19.42 -13.52 13.56
CA TRP A 240 -18.36 -13.64 12.53
C TRP A 240 -18.51 -12.52 11.50
N GLY A 241 -17.74 -11.45 11.70
CA GLY A 241 -17.76 -10.25 10.91
C GLY A 241 -16.72 -9.24 11.39
N TRP A 242 -16.65 -8.12 10.68
CA TRP A 242 -15.81 -6.99 11.04
C TRP A 242 -16.67 -5.75 11.25
N ASN A 243 -16.31 -4.95 12.23
CA ASN A 243 -16.84 -3.60 12.40
C ASN A 243 -15.69 -2.63 12.11
N TYR A 244 -15.95 -1.60 11.31
CA TYR A 244 -14.97 -0.59 10.95
C TYR A 244 -15.40 0.77 11.47
N ALA A 245 -14.47 1.49 12.10
CA ALA A 245 -14.67 2.87 12.53
C ALA A 245 -13.67 3.82 11.83
N TYR A 246 -14.14 5.02 11.51
CA TYR A 246 -13.35 6.09 10.89
C TYR A 246 -13.18 7.27 11.86
N PRO A 247 -12.29 7.16 12.87
CA PRO A 247 -12.17 8.13 13.96
C PRO A 247 -11.80 9.54 13.50
N ASP A 248 -11.02 9.67 12.43
CA ASP A 248 -10.61 10.96 11.88
C ASP A 248 -11.77 11.73 11.23
N TYR A 249 -12.90 11.05 10.95
CA TYR A 249 -14.10 11.59 10.31
C TYR A 249 -15.32 11.50 11.22
N GLY A 250 -15.11 11.71 12.52
CA GLY A 250 -16.15 11.73 13.55
C GLY A 250 -16.62 10.36 14.03
N ASP A 251 -15.79 9.33 13.83
CA ASP A 251 -15.95 8.00 14.44
C ASP A 251 -17.27 7.32 14.08
N PHE A 252 -17.74 7.51 12.84
CA PHE A 252 -18.83 6.70 12.31
C PHE A 252 -18.38 5.25 12.17
N GLU A 253 -19.30 4.31 12.39
CA GLU A 253 -19.05 2.88 12.34
C GLU A 253 -20.02 2.17 11.38
N PHE A 254 -19.56 1.09 10.77
CA PHE A 254 -20.41 0.16 10.04
C PHE A 254 -19.93 -1.28 10.20
N ASP A 255 -20.86 -2.22 10.03
CA ASP A 255 -20.58 -3.65 10.02
C ASP A 255 -20.35 -4.17 8.59
N ALA A 256 -19.35 -5.02 8.45
CA ALA A 256 -19.02 -5.76 7.24
C ALA A 256 -19.19 -7.25 7.51
N LEU A 257 -20.23 -7.83 6.93
CA LEU A 257 -20.56 -9.25 6.98
C LEU A 257 -20.27 -9.90 5.64
N LEU A 258 -20.25 -11.24 5.56
CA LEU A 258 -20.18 -11.93 4.28
C LEU A 258 -21.38 -11.58 3.40
N ALA A 259 -21.11 -11.09 2.18
CA ALA A 259 -22.14 -10.90 1.16
C ALA A 259 -22.73 -12.26 0.73
N GLN A 260 -24.06 -12.31 0.62
CA GLN A 260 -24.73 -13.53 0.16
C GLN A 260 -24.54 -13.70 -1.33
N LYS A 261 -24.34 -14.95 -1.77
CA LYS A 261 -24.05 -15.26 -3.17
C LYS A 261 -25.10 -14.73 -4.15
N ASP A 262 -26.38 -14.74 -3.74
CA ASP A 262 -27.50 -14.31 -4.56
C ASP A 262 -27.60 -12.78 -4.72
N ASP A 263 -26.92 -12.03 -3.84
CA ASP A 263 -26.87 -10.56 -3.87
C ASP A 263 -25.67 -10.03 -4.67
N LEU A 264 -24.76 -10.91 -5.11
CA LEU A 264 -23.56 -10.53 -5.85
C LEU A 264 -23.82 -10.47 -7.36
N GLU A 265 -23.44 -9.35 -7.98
CA GLU A 265 -23.42 -9.23 -9.44
C GLU A 265 -22.44 -10.23 -10.07
N ASP A 266 -21.28 -10.42 -9.43
CA ASP A 266 -20.32 -11.47 -9.77
C ASP A 266 -20.22 -12.52 -8.66
N SER A 267 -20.86 -13.66 -8.90
CA SER A 267 -20.84 -14.80 -7.98
C SER A 267 -19.45 -15.41 -7.74
N SER A 268 -18.44 -15.06 -8.56
CA SER A 268 -17.04 -15.46 -8.33
C SER A 268 -16.45 -14.84 -7.06
N LEU A 269 -17.01 -13.72 -6.60
CA LEU A 269 -16.60 -13.01 -5.38
C LEU A 269 -17.19 -13.61 -4.10
N TYR A 270 -17.98 -14.69 -4.19
CA TYR A 270 -18.50 -15.35 -3.01
C TYR A 270 -17.36 -15.84 -2.09
N LEU A 271 -17.48 -15.60 -0.78
CA LEU A 271 -16.44 -15.77 0.26
C LEU A 271 -15.30 -14.75 0.26
N LEU A 272 -15.35 -13.74 -0.63
CA LEU A 272 -14.42 -12.61 -0.67
C LEU A 272 -15.15 -11.28 -0.45
N ALA A 273 -16.32 -11.10 -1.04
CA ALA A 273 -17.08 -9.87 -0.91
C ALA A 273 -17.73 -9.74 0.48
N ALA A 274 -17.65 -8.54 1.04
CA ALA A 274 -18.38 -8.14 2.23
C ALA A 274 -19.66 -7.35 1.84
N THR A 275 -20.58 -7.20 2.79
CA THR A 275 -21.78 -6.36 2.61
C THR A 275 -21.43 -4.88 2.49
N ASN A 276 -20.37 -4.45 3.19
CA ASN A 276 -19.83 -3.09 3.16
C ASN A 276 -18.31 -3.19 3.10
N ASP A 277 -17.71 -2.50 2.14
CA ASP A 277 -16.26 -2.45 1.99
C ASP A 277 -15.68 -1.25 2.73
N ILE A 278 -14.45 -1.42 3.23
CA ILE A 278 -13.62 -0.30 3.64
C ILE A 278 -13.34 0.57 2.41
N VAL A 279 -13.45 1.88 2.51
CA VAL A 279 -13.10 2.80 1.42
C VAL A 279 -11.90 3.66 1.85
N VAL A 280 -10.91 3.77 0.96
CA VAL A 280 -9.71 4.59 1.17
C VAL A 280 -9.40 5.42 -0.09
N PRO A 281 -8.92 6.67 0.07
CA PRO A 281 -8.47 7.48 -1.06
C PRO A 281 -7.16 6.94 -1.66
N ALA A 282 -7.04 7.04 -2.98
CA ALA A 282 -5.88 6.58 -3.73
C ALA A 282 -4.61 7.36 -3.35
N GLY A 283 -3.48 6.66 -3.20
CA GLY A 283 -2.19 7.28 -2.91
C GLY A 283 -2.05 7.85 -1.49
N GLU A 284 -3.03 7.67 -0.60
CA GLU A 284 -2.93 8.10 0.80
C GLU A 284 -2.27 7.05 1.69
N THR A 285 -1.64 7.49 2.78
CA THR A 285 -1.12 6.59 3.80
C THR A 285 -2.20 6.30 4.84
N VAL A 286 -2.52 5.02 5.01
CA VAL A 286 -3.59 4.55 5.88
C VAL A 286 -3.01 3.82 7.07
N ARG A 287 -3.46 4.17 8.28
CA ARG A 287 -3.22 3.42 9.51
C ARG A 287 -4.40 2.50 9.79
N ILE A 288 -4.12 1.22 9.99
CA ILE A 288 -5.11 0.25 10.46
C ILE A 288 -4.82 -0.07 11.92
N ILE A 289 -5.80 0.20 12.78
CA ILE A 289 -5.80 -0.26 14.17
C ILE A 289 -6.69 -1.50 14.25
N THR A 290 -6.19 -2.60 14.80
CA THR A 290 -6.95 -3.83 14.96
C THR A 290 -7.20 -4.18 16.42
N THR A 291 -8.39 -4.68 16.70
CA THR A 291 -8.78 -5.25 17.99
C THR A 291 -9.94 -6.23 17.80
N ALA A 292 -10.37 -6.93 18.84
CA ALA A 292 -11.52 -7.83 18.76
C ALA A 292 -12.43 -7.74 19.99
N ARG A 293 -13.72 -8.04 19.79
CA ARG A 293 -14.73 -8.03 20.86
C ARG A 293 -14.75 -9.33 21.66
N ASP A 294 -14.40 -10.46 21.04
CA ASP A 294 -14.60 -11.80 21.60
C ASP A 294 -13.34 -12.66 21.63
N VAL A 295 -12.98 -13.28 20.50
CA VAL A 295 -11.82 -14.17 20.33
C VAL A 295 -10.77 -13.49 19.45
N ILE A 296 -9.63 -14.13 19.27
CA ILE A 296 -8.61 -13.62 18.35
C ILE A 296 -9.10 -13.80 16.91
N HIS A 297 -8.93 -12.76 16.11
CA HIS A 297 -9.07 -12.78 14.64
C HIS A 297 -7.77 -12.24 14.03
N SER A 298 -7.66 -12.18 12.71
CA SER A 298 -6.51 -11.54 12.07
C SER A 298 -6.94 -10.86 10.78
N TRP A 299 -6.68 -9.56 10.70
CA TRP A 299 -6.99 -8.74 9.54
C TRP A 299 -5.85 -8.93 8.54
N ALA A 300 -6.14 -9.51 7.38
CA ALA A 300 -5.13 -9.85 6.39
C ALA A 300 -5.57 -9.48 4.98
N MET A 301 -4.70 -8.76 4.28
CA MET A 301 -4.89 -8.30 2.91
C MET A 301 -3.71 -8.78 2.05
N PRO A 302 -3.84 -9.93 1.34
CA PRO A 302 -2.74 -10.55 0.61
C PRO A 302 -2.06 -9.63 -0.42
N ALA A 303 -2.84 -8.87 -1.19
CA ALA A 303 -2.35 -7.91 -2.18
C ALA A 303 -1.41 -6.85 -1.59
N PHE A 304 -1.57 -6.57 -0.29
CA PHE A 304 -0.81 -5.56 0.45
C PHE A 304 0.28 -6.20 1.33
N THR A 305 0.41 -7.53 1.27
CA THR A 305 1.26 -8.37 2.14
C THR A 305 1.15 -8.01 3.62
N LEU A 306 -0.07 -7.64 4.04
CA LEU A 306 -0.34 -7.15 5.38
C LEU A 306 -1.16 -8.20 6.13
N LYS A 307 -0.72 -8.55 7.33
CA LYS A 307 -1.45 -9.39 8.26
C LYS A 307 -1.17 -8.92 9.67
N ILE A 308 -2.23 -8.65 10.44
CA ILE A 308 -2.12 -8.25 11.84
C ILE A 308 -3.26 -8.83 12.67
N ASP A 309 -2.92 -9.36 13.84
CA ASP A 309 -3.89 -10.01 14.70
C ASP A 309 -4.76 -8.98 15.44
N ALA A 310 -6.06 -9.22 15.41
CA ALA A 310 -7.07 -8.52 16.19
C ALA A 310 -7.23 -9.26 17.52
N VAL A 311 -6.61 -8.75 18.58
CA VAL A 311 -6.56 -9.42 19.89
C VAL A 311 -7.46 -8.70 20.90
N PRO A 312 -8.39 -9.41 21.57
CA PRO A 312 -9.23 -8.80 22.61
C PRO A 312 -8.39 -8.18 23.73
N GLY A 313 -8.73 -6.93 24.09
CA GLY A 313 -8.05 -6.19 25.15
C GLY A 313 -6.71 -5.55 24.75
N ARG A 314 -6.36 -5.53 23.46
CA ARG A 314 -5.21 -4.80 22.93
C ARG A 314 -5.57 -4.08 21.64
N LEU A 315 -4.89 -2.96 21.38
CA LEU A 315 -4.89 -2.31 20.07
C LEU A 315 -3.55 -2.62 19.42
N ASN A 316 -3.60 -3.30 18.29
CA ASN A 316 -2.44 -3.47 17.42
C ASN A 316 -2.56 -2.48 16.26
N GLU A 317 -1.44 -2.02 15.71
CA GLU A 317 -1.45 -1.09 14.59
C GLU A 317 -0.48 -1.52 13.49
N THR A 318 -0.85 -1.16 12.27
CA THR A 318 -0.05 -1.32 11.06
C THR A 318 -0.46 -0.25 10.06
N TRP A 319 0.16 -0.24 8.90
CA TRP A 319 -0.11 0.76 7.88
C TRP A 319 0.12 0.22 6.48
N PHE A 320 -0.42 0.93 5.50
CA PHE A 320 -0.06 0.77 4.10
C PHE A 320 -0.22 2.10 3.38
N ARG A 321 0.45 2.25 2.23
CA ARG A 321 0.18 3.32 1.27
C ARG A 321 -0.77 2.77 0.20
N ALA A 322 -1.94 3.37 0.06
CA ALA A 322 -2.93 2.94 -0.92
C ALA A 322 -2.37 3.09 -2.35
N PRO A 323 -2.72 2.18 -3.27
CA PRO A 323 -2.40 2.34 -4.69
C PRO A 323 -2.80 3.74 -5.19
N SER A 324 -1.95 4.35 -6.00
CA SER A 324 -2.22 5.69 -6.56
C SER A 324 -3.33 5.71 -7.62
N THR A 325 -3.70 4.55 -8.16
CA THR A 325 -4.75 4.42 -9.16
C THR A 325 -6.05 3.99 -8.50
N PRO A 326 -7.11 4.83 -8.52
CA PRO A 326 -8.41 4.47 -7.96
C PRO A 326 -9.15 3.46 -8.86
N GLY A 327 -10.24 2.90 -8.32
CA GLY A 327 -11.17 2.02 -9.04
C GLY A 327 -10.93 0.53 -8.85
N THR A 328 -10.00 0.13 -7.99
CA THR A 328 -9.75 -1.29 -7.66
C THR A 328 -10.24 -1.64 -6.26
N THR A 329 -10.92 -2.78 -6.15
CA THR A 329 -11.30 -3.42 -4.88
C THR A 329 -10.37 -4.59 -4.60
N TYR A 330 -9.88 -4.67 -3.37
CA TYR A 330 -8.97 -5.69 -2.88
C TYR A 330 -9.66 -6.52 -1.81
N TYR A 331 -9.39 -7.82 -1.81
CA TYR A 331 -10.03 -8.75 -0.90
C TYR A 331 -9.04 -9.44 0.04
N GLY A 332 -9.46 -9.53 1.29
CA GLY A 332 -8.79 -10.19 2.39
C GLY A 332 -9.71 -11.16 3.13
N GLN A 333 -9.13 -11.94 4.03
CA GLN A 333 -9.88 -12.91 4.84
C GLN A 333 -9.31 -13.00 6.25
N CYS A 334 -10.15 -13.43 7.19
CA CYS A 334 -9.68 -13.72 8.55
C CYS A 334 -8.58 -14.79 8.50
N SER A 335 -7.45 -14.50 9.13
CA SER A 335 -6.23 -15.33 9.06
C SER A 335 -5.77 -15.89 10.41
N GLU A 336 -6.67 -15.93 11.40
CA GLU A 336 -6.48 -16.59 12.69
C GLU A 336 -7.76 -17.32 13.11
N ILE A 337 -7.64 -18.56 13.58
CA ILE A 337 -8.79 -19.44 13.79
C ILE A 337 -9.74 -18.89 14.87
N CYS A 338 -10.94 -18.46 14.45
CA CYS A 338 -11.88 -17.74 15.32
C CYS A 338 -13.22 -18.47 15.55
N GLY A 339 -13.32 -19.74 15.15
CA GLY A 339 -14.46 -20.60 15.42
C GLY A 339 -15.14 -21.13 14.16
N LYS A 340 -16.44 -21.45 14.29
CA LYS A 340 -17.21 -22.20 13.28
C LYS A 340 -17.20 -21.53 11.91
N ASP A 341 -17.49 -20.22 11.85
CA ASP A 341 -17.60 -19.51 10.58
C ASP A 341 -16.34 -18.69 10.26
N HIS A 342 -15.16 -19.19 10.69
CA HIS A 342 -13.85 -18.56 10.46
C HIS A 342 -13.58 -18.20 8.99
N ALA A 343 -14.03 -19.05 8.05
CA ALA A 343 -13.86 -18.83 6.61
C ALA A 343 -14.91 -17.89 5.98
N TYR A 344 -15.82 -17.32 6.77
CA TYR A 344 -17.01 -16.59 6.29
C TYR A 344 -17.08 -15.15 6.84
N MET A 345 -15.93 -14.53 7.11
CA MET A 345 -15.83 -13.13 7.53
C MET A 345 -14.74 -12.40 6.72
N PRO A 346 -15.02 -12.14 5.43
CA PRO A 346 -14.04 -11.56 4.54
C PRO A 346 -13.84 -10.06 4.80
N ILE A 347 -12.87 -9.49 4.10
CA ILE A 347 -12.50 -8.08 4.13
C ILE A 347 -12.54 -7.58 2.70
N GLY A 348 -13.35 -6.56 2.41
CA GLY A 348 -13.28 -5.83 1.14
C GLY A 348 -12.75 -4.42 1.36
N LEU A 349 -11.88 -3.96 0.47
CA LEU A 349 -11.28 -2.63 0.52
C LEU A 349 -11.27 -2.00 -0.87
N ARG A 350 -11.99 -0.90 -1.05
CA ARG A 350 -12.03 -0.11 -2.29
C ARG A 350 -11.07 1.06 -2.22
N VAL A 351 -10.23 1.19 -3.23
CA VAL A 351 -9.39 2.37 -3.44
C VAL A 351 -10.09 3.28 -4.43
N VAL A 352 -10.38 4.50 -4.03
CA VAL A 352 -11.25 5.43 -4.79
C VAL A 352 -10.58 6.80 -4.97
N SER A 353 -11.15 7.66 -5.81
CA SER A 353 -10.69 9.05 -5.91
C SER A 353 -11.05 9.84 -4.65
N ASP A 354 -10.36 10.96 -4.41
CA ASP A 354 -10.64 11.82 -3.26
C ASP A 354 -12.10 12.27 -3.24
N ALA A 355 -12.64 12.73 -4.38
CA ALA A 355 -14.04 13.15 -4.48
C ALA A 355 -15.05 12.03 -4.17
N GLU A 356 -14.76 10.77 -4.56
CA GLU A 356 -15.59 9.62 -4.22
C GLU A 356 -15.47 9.27 -2.73
N PHE A 357 -14.26 9.32 -2.17
CA PHE A 357 -14.03 9.11 -0.75
C PHE A 357 -14.80 10.13 0.10
N GLU A 358 -14.74 11.42 -0.24
CA GLU A 358 -15.49 12.48 0.42
C GLU A 358 -17.00 12.27 0.31
N ALA A 359 -17.50 11.79 -0.84
CA ALA A 359 -18.93 11.50 -1.04
C ALA A 359 -19.38 10.39 -0.11
N TRP A 360 -18.59 9.33 -0.08
CA TRP A 360 -18.85 8.16 0.73
C TRP A 360 -18.78 8.49 2.23
N VAL A 361 -17.82 9.30 2.69
CA VAL A 361 -17.75 9.73 4.10
C VAL A 361 -19.00 10.50 4.50
N ASP A 362 -19.44 11.48 3.71
CA ASP A 362 -20.64 12.25 4.01
C ASP A 362 -21.91 11.38 4.01
N GLU A 363 -21.99 10.41 3.10
CA GLU A 363 -23.07 9.42 3.07
C GLU A 363 -23.09 8.56 4.34
N GLN A 364 -21.95 7.99 4.74
CA GLN A 364 -21.86 7.16 5.95
C GLN A 364 -22.19 7.98 7.22
N ARG A 365 -21.72 9.23 7.29
CA ARG A 365 -22.06 10.15 8.37
C ARG A 365 -23.55 10.44 8.42
N ALA A 366 -24.18 10.67 7.27
CA ALA A 366 -25.63 10.87 7.20
C ALA A 366 -26.41 9.63 7.65
N LEU A 367 -25.97 8.42 7.26
CA LEU A 367 -26.55 7.16 7.74
C LEU A 367 -26.39 6.99 9.26
N ALA A 368 -25.29 7.50 9.83
CA ALA A 368 -25.06 7.54 11.27
C ALA A 368 -25.76 8.72 11.99
N GLY A 369 -26.53 9.55 11.27
CA GLY A 369 -27.24 10.70 11.83
C GLY A 369 -26.34 11.88 12.20
N MET A 370 -25.17 11.99 11.56
CA MET A 370 -24.21 13.08 11.73
C MET A 370 -24.28 14.08 10.57
N ASP A 371 -23.87 15.32 10.82
CA ASP A 371 -23.72 16.32 9.77
C ASP A 371 -22.60 15.93 8.78
N PRO A 372 -22.66 16.33 7.49
CA PRO A 372 -21.58 16.14 6.53
C PRO A 372 -20.24 16.65 7.09
N TYR A 373 -19.15 15.95 6.76
CA TYR A 373 -17.80 16.35 7.14
C TYR A 373 -17.22 17.35 6.14
N PHE A 374 -17.47 17.14 4.85
CA PHE A 374 -16.98 17.99 3.79
C PHE A 374 -18.05 19.01 3.38
N ASP A 375 -17.68 20.30 3.31
CA ASP A 375 -18.59 21.36 2.90
C ASP A 375 -18.89 21.29 1.39
N ASN A 376 -20.17 21.43 1.03
CA ASN A 376 -20.62 21.40 -0.37
C ASN A 376 -20.03 22.52 -1.25
N GLU A 377 -19.57 23.64 -0.68
CA GLU A 377 -18.99 24.75 -1.45
C GLU A 377 -17.61 24.40 -2.03
N THR A 378 -16.83 23.56 -1.36
CA THR A 378 -15.51 23.10 -1.83
C THR A 378 -15.64 22.04 -2.92
N ARG A 379 -16.62 21.13 -2.78
CA ARG A 379 -16.87 20.05 -3.74
C ARG A 379 -17.36 20.55 -5.11
N LEU A 380 -18.04 21.69 -5.15
CA LEU A 380 -18.48 22.34 -6.39
C LEU A 380 -17.38 23.18 -7.06
N ALA A 381 -16.34 23.58 -6.34
CA ALA A 381 -15.22 24.31 -6.90
C ALA A 381 -14.35 23.40 -7.81
N ASP A 382 -14.10 22.16 -7.39
CA ASP A 382 -13.27 21.21 -8.17
C ASP A 382 -14.04 20.52 -9.31
N ALA A 383 -15.36 20.35 -9.16
CA ALA A 383 -16.22 19.84 -10.22
C ALA A 383 -16.43 20.86 -11.36
N ALA A 384 -16.41 22.17 -11.05
CA ALA A 384 -16.53 23.21 -12.06
C ALA A 384 -15.26 23.33 -12.92
N ASP A 385 -14.07 23.23 -12.31
CA ASP A 385 -12.78 23.39 -13.01
C ASP A 385 -12.45 22.24 -13.98
N SER A 386 -13.00 21.03 -13.73
CA SER A 386 -12.87 19.90 -14.66
C SER A 386 -13.84 19.94 -15.86
N SER A 387 -14.86 20.80 -15.81
CA SER A 387 -15.87 20.92 -16.87
C SER A 387 -15.56 21.98 -17.93
N ASP A 388 -14.68 22.95 -17.62
CA ASP A 388 -14.26 24.01 -18.54
C ASP A 388 -13.03 23.65 -19.41
N ALA A 389 -12.38 22.51 -19.15
CA ALA A 389 -11.29 21.98 -19.99
C ALA A 389 -11.78 21.15 -21.20
N ALA A 390 -13.10 21.02 -21.40
CA ALA A 390 -13.72 20.21 -22.45
C ALA A 390 -14.69 20.99 -23.35
N GLN A 391 -14.32 22.20 -23.79
CA GLN A 391 -14.96 22.91 -24.91
C GLN A 391 -13.97 23.45 -25.93
#